data_AF-N2A4P6-F1
#
_entry.id   AF-N2A4P6-F1
#
_cell.length_a   1.000
_cell.length_b   1.000
_cell.length_c   1.000
_cell.angle_alpha   90.00
_cell.angle_beta   90.00
_cell.angle_gamma   90.00
#
_symmetry.space_group_name_H-M   'P 1'
#
loop_
_entity.id
_entity.type
_entity.pdbx_description
1 polymer ?
#
loop_
_entity_poly.entity_id
_entity_poly.type
_entity_poly.pdbx_seq_one_letter_code
_entity_poly.pdbx_strand_id
1 'polypeptide(L)'
;MCMECYISENRITPLLNPLDCLANHTQYICGTCGRCICIEHDPKRGLQRWNFPFKSLEIAKLYLRTADYSMKKPCGIYEIKSENGRLSYKIFADSEDLLLYLKKNKGKTCDKMKPIFIVEKYKEYANTQVRKLTSDEIQKYMSER
;
A
#
# COMPACT_ATOMS: atom_id res chain seq x y z
N MET A 1 15.15 -7.53 3.91
CA MET A 1 13.72 -7.16 4.07
C MET A 1 13.56 -6.27 5.29
N CYS A 2 13.07 -5.04 5.11
CA CYS A 2 12.82 -4.08 6.18
C CYS A 2 11.64 -4.55 7.05
N MET A 3 11.81 -4.54 8.37
CA MET A 3 10.79 -5.01 9.33
C MET A 3 9.53 -4.13 9.36
N GLU A 4 9.66 -2.86 8.98
CA GLU A 4 8.56 -1.90 9.00
C GLU A 4 7.76 -1.91 7.70
N CYS A 5 8.42 -1.96 6.55
CA CYS A 5 7.76 -1.83 5.24
C CYS A 5 7.71 -3.13 4.42
N TYR A 6 8.18 -4.25 5.00
CA TYR A 6 8.08 -5.63 4.52
C TYR A 6 8.75 -5.93 3.17
N ILE A 7 9.66 -5.07 2.73
CA ILE A 7 10.29 -5.11 1.39
C ILE A 7 11.81 -4.91 1.54
N SER A 8 12.59 -5.42 0.61
CA SER A 8 14.06 -5.29 0.60
C SER A 8 14.53 -4.06 -0.18
N GLU A 9 13.81 -3.66 -1.23
CA GLU A 9 14.14 -2.53 -2.10
C GLU A 9 13.65 -1.21 -1.48
N ASN A 10 14.56 -0.50 -0.83
CA ASN A 10 14.23 0.68 -0.02
C ASN A 10 13.84 1.93 -0.83
N ARG A 11 13.99 1.93 -2.16
CA ARG A 11 13.68 3.07 -3.06
C ARG A 11 12.69 2.74 -4.18
N ILE A 12 12.08 1.55 -4.15
CA ILE A 12 11.21 1.05 -5.22
C ILE A 12 9.92 1.86 -5.41
N THR A 13 9.41 2.50 -4.36
CA THR A 13 8.22 3.37 -4.43
C THR A 13 8.60 4.84 -4.46
N PRO A 14 7.83 5.71 -5.17
CA PRO A 14 6.59 5.43 -5.89
C PRO A 14 6.82 4.74 -7.25
N LEU A 15 5.88 3.91 -7.75
CA LEU A 15 6.08 3.17 -9.01
C LEU A 15 5.80 3.99 -10.28
N LEU A 16 4.81 4.88 -10.23
CA LEU A 16 4.35 5.67 -11.38
C LEU A 16 4.70 7.14 -11.12
N ASN A 17 5.29 7.80 -12.13
CA ASN A 17 5.71 9.20 -12.09
C ASN A 17 6.34 9.59 -10.74
N PRO A 18 7.46 8.93 -10.34
CA PRO A 18 7.99 9.02 -8.99
C PRO A 18 8.31 10.46 -8.55
N LEU A 19 8.86 11.28 -9.45
CA LEU A 19 9.14 12.70 -9.18
C LEU A 19 7.88 13.48 -8.81
N ASP A 20 6.84 13.39 -9.64
CA ASP A 20 5.56 14.06 -9.41
C ASP A 20 4.93 13.61 -8.09
N CYS A 21 4.90 12.30 -7.83
CA CYS A 21 4.34 11.77 -6.60
C CYS A 21 5.14 12.23 -5.36
N LEU A 22 6.47 12.21 -5.40
CA LEU A 22 7.29 12.63 -4.26
C LEU A 22 7.19 14.14 -3.98
N ALA A 23 7.04 14.95 -5.04
CA ALA A 23 6.92 16.40 -4.93
C ALA A 23 5.54 16.86 -4.45
N ASN A 24 4.47 16.24 -4.95
CA ASN A 24 3.13 16.78 -4.81
C ASN A 24 2.30 16.10 -3.72
N HIS A 25 2.61 14.84 -3.38
CA HIS A 25 1.81 14.04 -2.46
C HIS A 25 2.49 13.85 -1.10
N THR A 26 1.67 13.77 -0.05
CA THR A 26 2.11 13.35 1.27
C THR A 26 2.63 11.91 1.23
N GLN A 27 3.83 11.70 1.77
CA GLN A 27 4.48 10.39 1.84
C GLN A 27 4.48 9.86 3.27
N TYR A 28 4.27 8.56 3.41
CA TYR A 28 4.76 7.78 4.54
C TYR A 28 6.25 7.53 4.33
N ILE A 29 7.07 7.98 5.26
CA ILE A 29 8.52 7.82 5.26
C ILE A 29 8.85 6.79 6.32
N CYS A 30 9.39 5.66 5.87
CA CYS A 30 9.73 4.55 6.74
C CYS A 30 10.86 4.95 7.72
N GLY A 31 10.61 4.85 9.02
CA GLY A 31 11.58 5.21 10.06
C GLY A 31 12.81 4.29 10.09
N THR A 32 12.69 3.08 9.56
CA THR A 32 13.76 2.07 9.54
C THR A 32 14.68 2.18 8.32
N CYS A 33 14.13 2.42 7.12
CA CYS A 33 14.91 2.36 5.85
C CYS A 33 14.77 3.60 4.96
N GLY A 34 13.97 4.59 5.36
CA GLY A 34 13.73 5.81 4.60
C GLY A 34 12.86 5.63 3.35
N ARG A 35 12.33 4.43 3.06
CA ARG A 35 11.43 4.21 1.91
C ARG A 35 10.21 5.13 1.99
N CYS A 36 9.95 5.83 0.90
CA CYS A 36 8.79 6.70 0.74
C CYS A 36 7.65 5.95 0.05
N ILE A 37 6.46 5.98 0.65
CA ILE A 37 5.25 5.34 0.12
C ILE A 37 4.14 6.40 0.11
N CYS A 38 3.50 6.61 -1.03
CA CYS A 38 2.41 7.57 -1.13
C CYS A 38 1.27 7.19 -0.17
N ILE A 39 0.89 8.13 0.67
CA ILE A 39 -0.22 8.01 1.64
C ILE A 39 -1.25 9.15 1.46
N GLU A 40 -1.10 9.94 0.40
CA GLU A 40 -2.03 11.00 0.05
C GLU A 40 -3.43 10.45 -0.26
N HIS A 41 -4.44 11.22 0.14
CA HIS A 41 -5.83 10.91 -0.17
C HIS A 41 -6.20 11.62 -1.47
N ASP A 42 -6.81 10.89 -2.41
CA ASP A 42 -7.43 11.50 -3.57
C ASP A 42 -8.45 12.56 -3.10
N PRO A 43 -8.34 13.82 -3.53
CA PRO A 43 -9.15 14.91 -2.97
C PRO A 43 -10.63 14.80 -3.31
N LYS A 44 -11.01 13.99 -4.32
CA LYS A 44 -12.40 13.82 -4.74
C LYS A 44 -13.09 12.67 -4.03
N ARG A 45 -12.38 11.55 -3.85
CA ARG A 45 -12.93 10.28 -3.34
C ARG A 45 -12.49 9.97 -1.91
N GLY A 46 -11.49 10.68 -1.39
CA GLY A 46 -10.88 10.38 -0.09
C GLY A 46 -10.19 9.01 -0.05
N LEU A 47 -9.76 8.49 -1.20
CA LEU A 47 -9.14 7.16 -1.30
C LEU A 47 -7.63 7.28 -1.43
N GLN A 48 -6.91 6.36 -0.81
CA GLN A 48 -5.46 6.21 -0.93
C GLN A 48 -5.11 5.14 -1.97
N ARG A 49 -3.83 5.08 -2.36
CA ARG A 49 -3.39 4.14 -3.41
C ARG A 49 -3.69 2.68 -3.06
N TRP A 50 -3.58 2.29 -1.78
CA TRP A 50 -3.83 0.93 -1.32
C TRP A 50 -5.30 0.49 -1.45
N ASN A 51 -6.26 1.43 -1.56
CA ASN A 51 -7.68 1.09 -1.75
C ASN A 51 -7.98 0.51 -3.14
N PHE A 52 -7.09 0.67 -4.11
CA PHE A 52 -7.27 0.17 -5.47
C PHE A 52 -6.64 -1.22 -5.65
N PRO A 53 -7.16 -2.06 -6.57
CA PRO A 53 -6.54 -3.36 -6.87
C PRO A 53 -5.19 -3.21 -7.58
N PHE A 54 -4.33 -4.20 -7.38
CA PHE A 54 -3.00 -4.33 -7.96
C PHE A 54 -2.93 -5.54 -8.90
N LYS A 55 -1.99 -5.50 -9.85
CA LYS A 55 -1.80 -6.57 -10.85
C LYS A 55 -1.03 -7.78 -10.32
N SER A 56 -0.26 -7.63 -9.24
CA SER A 56 0.50 -8.72 -8.62
C SER A 56 0.57 -8.57 -7.10
N LEU A 57 0.85 -9.68 -6.42
CA LEU A 57 1.05 -9.71 -4.97
C LEU A 57 2.23 -8.83 -4.55
N GLU A 58 3.31 -8.86 -5.33
CA GLU A 58 4.55 -8.11 -5.05
C GLU A 58 4.25 -6.61 -5.02
N ILE A 59 3.47 -6.11 -5.98
CA ILE A 59 3.06 -4.70 -6.01
C ILE A 59 2.14 -4.38 -4.84
N ALA A 60 1.18 -5.25 -4.51
CA ALA A 60 0.32 -5.04 -3.34
C ALA A 60 1.12 -4.91 -2.04
N LYS A 61 2.16 -5.74 -1.85
CA LYS A 61 3.06 -5.65 -0.68
C LYS A 61 3.77 -4.30 -0.57
N LEU A 62 4.05 -3.63 -1.69
CA LEU A 62 4.64 -2.28 -1.69
C LEU A 62 3.73 -1.20 -1.08
N TYR A 63 2.44 -1.47 -0.89
CA TYR A 63 1.49 -0.51 -0.33
C TYR A 63 0.82 -1.00 0.96
N LEU A 64 1.14 -2.21 1.42
CA LEU A 64 0.51 -2.77 2.62
C LEU A 64 0.78 -1.92 3.86
N ARG A 65 2.01 -1.42 4.02
CA ARG A 65 2.38 -0.65 5.19
C ARG A 65 1.57 0.65 5.34
N THR A 66 1.21 1.32 4.24
CA THR A 66 0.37 2.52 4.35
C THR A 66 -1.08 2.17 4.66
N ALA A 67 -1.58 1.02 4.23
CA ALA A 67 -2.88 0.51 4.69
C ALA A 67 -2.88 0.21 6.20
N ASP A 68 -1.87 -0.54 6.67
CA ASP A 68 -1.69 -0.87 8.09
C ASP A 68 -1.67 0.42 8.95
N TYR A 69 -0.91 1.42 8.50
CA TYR A 69 -0.77 2.68 9.21
C TYR A 69 -2.07 3.50 9.22
N SER A 70 -2.76 3.60 8.09
CA SER A 70 -4.04 4.33 7.99
C SER A 70 -5.13 3.69 8.86
N MET A 71 -5.19 2.36 8.89
CA MET A 71 -6.24 1.62 9.60
C MET A 71 -5.86 1.27 11.05
N LYS A 72 -4.61 1.51 11.46
CA LYS A 72 -4.05 1.16 12.77
C LYS A 72 -4.25 -0.31 13.16
N LYS A 73 -4.23 -1.20 12.16
CA LYS A 73 -4.46 -2.64 12.31
C LYS A 73 -3.69 -3.41 11.22
N PRO A 74 -3.38 -4.71 11.42
CA PRO A 74 -2.74 -5.52 10.38
C PRO A 74 -3.73 -5.78 9.24
N CYS A 75 -3.56 -5.09 8.12
CA CYS A 75 -4.38 -5.27 6.93
C CYS A 75 -3.92 -6.52 6.15
N GLY A 76 -4.81 -7.08 5.35
CA GLY A 76 -4.54 -8.28 4.55
C GLY A 76 -4.57 -8.02 3.05
N ILE A 77 -3.69 -8.69 2.29
CA ILE A 77 -3.75 -8.78 0.83
C ILE A 77 -4.55 -10.02 0.45
N TYR A 78 -5.58 -9.82 -0.37
CA TYR A 78 -6.46 -10.88 -0.84
C TYR A 78 -6.32 -11.01 -2.36
N GLU A 79 -6.34 -12.25 -2.84
CA GLU A 79 -6.45 -12.57 -4.26
C GLU A 79 -7.93 -12.54 -4.65
N ILE A 80 -8.24 -11.73 -5.66
CA ILE A 80 -9.57 -11.51 -6.18
C ILE A 80 -9.59 -11.94 -7.65
N LYS A 81 -10.50 -12.86 -7.97
CA LYS A 81 -10.74 -13.37 -9.32
C LYS A 81 -12.01 -12.74 -9.89
N SER A 82 -11.95 -12.24 -11.12
CA SER A 82 -13.16 -11.81 -11.85
C SER A 82 -13.77 -12.95 -12.67
N GLU A 83 -15.00 -12.76 -13.15
CA GLU A 83 -15.73 -13.75 -13.96
C GLU A 83 -14.94 -14.23 -15.19
N ASN A 84 -14.21 -13.32 -15.83
CA ASN A 84 -13.34 -13.66 -16.97
C ASN A 84 -12.01 -14.34 -16.57
N GLY A 85 -11.87 -14.74 -15.31
CA GLY A 85 -10.69 -15.43 -14.78
C GLY A 85 -9.50 -14.54 -14.42
N ARG A 86 -9.54 -13.23 -14.71
CA ARG A 86 -8.43 -12.32 -14.39
C ARG A 86 -8.24 -12.21 -12.87
N LEU A 87 -6.99 -12.36 -12.44
CA LEU A 87 -6.58 -12.16 -11.05
C LEU A 87 -6.18 -10.70 -10.79
N SER A 88 -6.48 -10.26 -9.57
CA SER A 88 -6.02 -9.00 -9.01
C SER A 88 -5.82 -9.13 -7.50
N TYR A 89 -4.99 -8.27 -6.94
CA TYR A 89 -4.64 -8.31 -5.52
C TYR A 89 -5.12 -7.04 -4.86
N LYS A 90 -5.89 -7.16 -3.78
CA LYS A 90 -6.47 -6.00 -3.10
C LYS A 90 -6.22 -6.08 -1.60
N ILE A 91 -5.90 -4.92 -1.02
CA ILE A 91 -5.74 -4.78 0.42
C ILE A 91 -7.11 -4.46 1.03
N PHE A 92 -7.42 -5.13 2.14
CA PHE A 92 -8.59 -4.91 2.99
C PHE A 92 -8.15 -4.81 4.45
N ALA A 93 -8.86 -4.00 5.24
CA ALA A 93 -8.57 -3.86 6.66
C ALA A 93 -8.97 -5.13 7.42
N ASP A 94 -10.07 -5.75 7.03
CA ASP A 94 -10.64 -6.94 7.67
C ASP A 94 -11.53 -7.74 6.70
N SER A 95 -12.08 -8.84 7.20
CA SER A 95 -12.98 -9.73 6.45
C SER A 95 -14.30 -9.07 6.07
N GLU A 96 -14.82 -8.18 6.90
CA GLU A 96 -16.05 -7.44 6.66
C GLU A 96 -15.91 -6.54 5.44
N ASP A 97 -14.78 -5.82 5.33
CA ASP A 97 -14.46 -5.01 4.16
C ASP A 97 -14.37 -5.83 2.86
N LEU A 98 -13.79 -7.04 2.93
CA LEU A 98 -13.77 -7.98 1.79
C LEU A 98 -15.21 -8.34 1.38
N LEU A 99 -16.05 -8.75 2.34
CA LEU A 99 -17.43 -9.15 2.07
C LEU A 99 -18.25 -8.02 1.46
N LEU A 100 -18.11 -6.79 1.98
CA LEU A 100 -18.76 -5.60 1.43
C LEU A 100 -18.30 -5.31 0.00
N TYR A 101 -17.00 -5.48 -0.28
CA TYR A 101 -16.46 -5.32 -1.62
C TYR A 101 -17.02 -6.34 -2.60
N LEU A 102 -17.03 -7.63 -2.24
CA LEU A 102 -17.57 -8.70 -3.09
C LEU A 102 -19.06 -8.49 -3.36
N LYS A 103 -19.84 -8.09 -2.34
CA LYS A 103 -21.27 -7.75 -2.49
C LYS A 103 -21.51 -6.60 -3.48
N LYS A 104 -20.65 -5.57 -3.44
CA LYS A 104 -20.73 -4.41 -4.35
C LYS A 104 -20.21 -4.70 -5.76
N ASN A 105 -19.30 -5.66 -5.92
CA ASN A 105 -18.66 -5.99 -7.18
C ASN A 105 -19.11 -7.38 -7.64
N LYS A 106 -20.32 -7.45 -8.21
CA LYS A 106 -20.84 -8.69 -8.80
C LYS A 106 -19.82 -9.27 -9.79
N GLY A 107 -19.65 -10.58 -9.73
CA GLY A 107 -18.69 -11.30 -10.58
C GLY A 107 -17.25 -11.32 -10.09
N LYS A 108 -16.97 -10.78 -8.90
CA LYS A 108 -15.68 -10.98 -8.24
C LYS A 108 -15.82 -12.01 -7.13
N THR A 109 -14.84 -12.90 -7.02
CA THR A 109 -14.74 -13.91 -5.96
C THR A 109 -13.40 -13.84 -5.25
N CYS A 110 -13.33 -14.36 -4.04
CA CYS A 110 -12.11 -14.59 -3.29
C CYS A 110 -12.12 -16.04 -2.79
N ASP A 111 -11.50 -16.94 -3.55
CA ASP A 111 -11.69 -18.38 -3.35
C ASP A 111 -11.23 -18.86 -1.95
N LYS A 112 -10.19 -18.24 -1.40
CA LYS A 112 -9.65 -18.59 -0.06
C LYS A 112 -10.40 -17.93 1.09
N MET A 113 -11.15 -16.86 0.84
CA MET A 113 -11.80 -16.02 1.86
C MET A 113 -10.88 -15.59 3.03
N LYS A 114 -9.56 -15.59 2.78
CA LYS A 114 -8.48 -15.32 3.74
C LYS A 114 -7.38 -14.55 3.02
N PRO A 115 -6.63 -13.69 3.73
CA PRO A 115 -5.54 -12.98 3.12
C PRO A 115 -4.44 -13.98 2.72
N ILE A 116 -3.90 -13.82 1.52
CA ILE A 116 -2.73 -14.58 1.07
C ILE A 116 -1.43 -13.99 1.64
N PHE A 117 -1.49 -12.77 2.17
CA PHE A 117 -0.40 -12.15 2.92
C PHE A 117 -0.98 -11.16 3.94
N ILE A 118 -0.51 -11.26 5.17
CA ILE A 118 -0.86 -10.39 6.30
C ILE A 118 0.31 -10.43 7.29
N VAL A 119 0.51 -9.35 8.02
CA VAL A 119 1.48 -9.33 9.14
C VAL A 119 0.77 -9.69 10.44
N GLU A 120 1.49 -10.30 11.38
CA GLU A 120 0.90 -10.80 12.62
C GLU A 120 0.23 -9.70 13.46
N LYS A 121 0.87 -8.54 13.58
CA LYS A 121 0.37 -7.42 14.36
C LYS A 121 0.77 -6.07 13.79
N TYR A 122 -0.11 -5.08 13.96
CA TYR A 122 0.26 -3.70 13.73
C TYR A 122 1.28 -3.24 14.78
N LYS A 123 2.29 -2.48 14.32
CA LYS A 123 3.32 -1.88 15.16
C LYS A 123 3.64 -0.48 14.65
N GLU A 124 3.76 0.47 15.57
CA GLU A 124 4.35 1.78 15.30
C GLU A 124 5.87 1.73 15.46
N TYR A 125 6.57 2.50 14.65
CA TYR A 125 8.03 2.54 14.63
C TYR A 125 8.49 3.97 14.90
N ALA A 126 9.47 4.11 15.79
CA ALA A 126 10.12 5.38 16.03
C ALA A 126 10.65 5.97 14.71
N ASN A 127 10.71 7.30 14.62
CA ASN A 127 11.17 8.05 13.44
C ASN A 127 10.32 7.88 12.16
N THR A 128 9.20 7.15 12.20
CA THR A 128 8.20 7.16 11.12
C THR A 128 7.70 8.58 10.93
N GLN A 129 7.64 9.06 9.69
CA GLN A 129 7.12 10.39 9.37
C GLN A 129 6.02 10.31 8.31
N VAL A 130 5.04 11.21 8.41
CA VAL A 130 3.99 11.40 7.40
C VAL A 130 3.95 12.88 7.03
N ARG A 131 4.57 13.22 5.90
CA ARG A 131 4.67 14.61 5.41
C ARG A 131 5.05 14.66 3.94
N LYS A 132 5.05 15.86 3.36
CA LYS A 132 5.70 16.13 2.06
C LYS A 132 7.22 16.18 2.22
N LEU A 133 7.94 15.76 1.18
CA LEU A 133 9.39 15.86 1.11
C LEU A 133 9.81 17.28 0.69
N THR A 134 11.01 17.68 1.06
CA THR A 134 11.66 18.86 0.47
C THR A 134 12.29 18.51 -0.88
N SER A 135 12.58 19.53 -1.70
CA SER A 135 13.25 19.33 -3.00
C SER A 135 14.57 18.54 -2.88
N ASP A 136 15.38 18.84 -1.86
CA ASP A 136 16.66 18.17 -1.61
C ASP A 136 16.47 16.69 -1.25
N GLU A 137 15.46 16.38 -0.43
CA GLU A 137 15.11 15.00 -0.08
C GLU A 137 14.63 14.21 -1.30
N ILE A 138 13.86 14.85 -2.19
CA ILE A 138 13.39 14.23 -3.43
C ILE A 138 14.58 13.92 -4.33
N GLN A 139 15.49 14.88 -4.55
CA GLN A 139 16.69 14.69 -5.36
C GLN A 139 17.54 13.54 -4.81
N LYS A 140 17.80 13.55 -3.50
CA LYS A 140 18.53 12.47 -2.83
C LYS A 140 17.86 11.12 -3.03
N TYR A 141 16.56 11.03 -2.74
CA TYR A 141 15.80 9.78 -2.86
C TYR A 141 15.81 9.23 -4.29
N MET A 142 15.74 10.10 -5.30
CA MET A 142 15.79 9.72 -6.71
C MET A 142 17.19 9.30 -7.17
N SER A 143 18.26 9.86 -6.58
CA SER A 143 19.63 9.44 -6.88
C SER A 143 19.99 8.07 -6.31
N GLU A 144 19.33 7.66 -5.22
CA GLU A 144 19.52 6.37 -4.56
C GLU A 144 18.67 5.24 -5.17
N ARG A 145 17.85 5.55 -6.17
CA ARG A 145 16.81 4.67 -6.70
C ARG A 145 17.28 3.76 -7.81
#